data_AF-K9HU43-F1
#
_entry.id   AF-K9HU43-F1
#
_cell.length_a   1.000
_cell.length_b   1.000
_cell.length_c   1.000
_cell.angle_alpha   90.00
_cell.angle_beta   90.00
_cell.angle_gamma   90.00
#
_symmetry.space_group_name_H-M   'P 1'
#
loop_
_entity.id
_entity.type
_entity.pdbx_description
1 polymer ?
#
loop_
_entity_poly.entity_id
_entity_poly.type
_entity_poly.pdbx_seq_one_letter_code
_entity_poly.pdbx_strand_id
1 'polypeptide(L)'
;MPEETHRLAAKVPALRRHAYLFTGSRSLADDAVETCLRELPRQPDAPHAHDIDEPTLHRHLHKILTELQDSRADLAVSPRLRGLLALPRIQRKLLLLVSLDHLAVEDAAAILDLDLSTAVHHLSAARAAFEALEA
;
A
#
# COMPACT_ATOMS: atom_id res chain seq x y z
N MET A 1 11.15 -28.29 -24.67
CA MET A 1 11.80 -29.09 -23.62
C MET A 1 10.80 -29.27 -22.46
N PRO A 2 10.07 -30.39 -22.40
CA PRO A 2 8.97 -30.60 -21.44
C PRO A 2 9.40 -30.85 -19.98
N GLU A 3 10.66 -31.24 -19.74
CA GLU A 3 11.15 -31.58 -18.39
C GLU A 3 11.34 -30.35 -17.48
N GLU A 4 11.72 -29.20 -18.05
CA GLU A 4 11.90 -27.93 -17.36
C GLU A 4 10.59 -27.41 -16.75
N THR A 5 9.53 -27.43 -17.56
CA THR A 5 8.18 -27.05 -17.14
C THR A 5 7.66 -28.00 -16.05
N HIS A 6 8.02 -29.28 -16.12
CA HIS A 6 7.57 -30.30 -15.17
C HIS A 6 8.17 -30.12 -13.76
N ARG A 7 9.45 -29.75 -13.65
CA ARG A 7 10.12 -29.51 -12.35
C ARG A 7 9.61 -28.27 -11.65
N LEU A 8 9.40 -27.18 -12.40
CA LEU A 8 8.81 -25.96 -11.84
C LEU A 8 7.34 -26.20 -11.46
N ALA A 9 6.59 -26.91 -12.31
CA ALA A 9 5.20 -27.30 -12.03
C ALA A 9 5.07 -28.13 -10.74
N ALA A 10 6.04 -29.00 -10.43
CA ALA A 10 6.03 -29.79 -9.19
C ALA A 10 6.13 -28.92 -7.92
N LYS A 11 6.76 -27.73 -8.00
CA LYS A 11 6.88 -26.79 -6.86
C LYS A 11 5.66 -25.87 -6.69
N VAL A 12 4.83 -25.72 -7.73
CA VAL A 12 3.67 -24.81 -7.71
C VAL A 12 2.69 -25.05 -6.55
N PRO A 13 2.33 -26.29 -6.17
CA PRO A 13 1.42 -26.52 -5.05
C PRO A 13 1.96 -25.99 -3.72
N ALA A 14 3.27 -26.12 -3.48
CA ALA A 14 3.92 -25.63 -2.25
C ALA A 14 3.92 -24.10 -2.20
N LEU A 15 4.23 -23.44 -3.33
CA LEU A 15 4.20 -21.97 -3.46
C LEU A 15 2.77 -21.43 -3.25
N ARG A 16 1.77 -22.06 -3.86
CA ARG A 16 0.35 -21.71 -3.65
C ARG A 16 -0.08 -21.82 -2.20
N ARG A 17 0.33 -22.91 -1.51
CA ARG A 17 0.03 -23.08 -0.08
C ARG A 17 0.64 -21.97 0.76
N HIS A 18 1.89 -21.61 0.50
CA HIS A 18 2.55 -20.50 1.21
C HIS A 18 1.84 -19.17 0.93
N ALA A 19 1.62 -18.83 -0.33
CA ALA A 19 0.93 -17.60 -0.72
C ALA A 19 -0.49 -17.50 -0.13
N TYR A 20 -1.20 -18.63 -0.03
CA TYR A 20 -2.51 -18.70 0.62
C TYR A 20 -2.43 -18.40 2.12
N LEU A 21 -1.46 -18.98 2.84
CA LEU A 21 -1.27 -18.70 4.27
C LEU A 21 -0.94 -17.22 4.54
N PHE A 22 -0.31 -16.54 3.57
CA PHE A 22 0.05 -15.13 3.70
C PHE A 22 -1.07 -14.17 3.33
N THR A 23 -1.89 -14.51 2.32
CA THR A 23 -2.94 -13.63 1.78
C THR A 23 -4.34 -13.93 2.32
N GLY A 24 -4.56 -15.14 2.86
CA GLY A 24 -5.88 -15.64 3.24
C GLY A 24 -6.85 -15.81 2.07
N SER A 25 -6.40 -15.65 0.82
CA SER A 25 -7.25 -15.68 -0.36
C SER A 25 -6.64 -16.56 -1.44
N ARG A 26 -7.43 -17.52 -1.95
CA ARG A 26 -6.99 -18.44 -3.00
C ARG A 26 -6.70 -17.72 -4.31
N SER A 27 -7.52 -16.75 -4.70
CA SER A 27 -7.31 -16.00 -5.95
C SER A 27 -6.02 -15.19 -5.89
N LEU A 28 -5.79 -14.45 -4.81
CA LEU A 28 -4.57 -13.66 -4.63
C LEU A 28 -3.32 -14.55 -4.57
N ALA A 29 -3.43 -15.72 -3.93
CA ALA A 29 -2.33 -16.67 -3.89
C ALA A 29 -1.98 -17.20 -5.28
N ASP A 30 -2.98 -17.52 -6.10
CA ASP A 30 -2.77 -17.98 -7.47
C ASP A 30 -2.16 -16.86 -8.35
N ASP A 31 -2.67 -15.64 -8.27
CA ASP A 31 -2.16 -14.47 -9.02
C ASP A 31 -0.71 -14.14 -8.64
N ALA A 32 -0.38 -14.19 -7.35
CA ALA A 32 0.97 -13.94 -6.84
C ALA A 32 1.97 -15.01 -7.32
N VAL A 33 1.56 -16.28 -7.32
CA VAL A 33 2.38 -17.38 -7.84
C VAL A 33 2.54 -17.28 -9.35
N GLU A 34 1.49 -16.94 -10.09
CA GLU A 34 1.59 -16.73 -11.54
C GLU A 34 2.55 -15.59 -11.89
N THR A 35 2.43 -14.46 -11.18
CA THR A 35 3.33 -13.32 -11.32
C THR A 35 4.75 -13.71 -10.97
N CYS A 36 4.96 -14.44 -9.88
CA CYS A 36 6.26 -14.95 -9.48
C CYS A 36 6.90 -15.78 -10.58
N LEU A 37 6.15 -16.69 -11.22
CA LEU A 37 6.69 -17.54 -12.28
C LEU A 37 6.97 -16.75 -13.58
N ARG A 38 6.21 -15.68 -13.84
CA ARG A 38 6.36 -14.82 -15.02
C ARG A 38 7.59 -13.90 -14.92
N GLU A 39 7.82 -13.34 -13.73
CA GLU A 39 8.87 -12.36 -13.44
C GLU A 39 10.22 -13.01 -13.07
N LEU A 40 10.29 -14.34 -13.01
CA LEU A 40 11.57 -15.04 -12.81
C LEU A 40 12.55 -14.65 -13.93
N PRO A 41 13.74 -14.15 -13.57
CA PRO A 41 14.73 -13.78 -14.56
C PRO A 41 15.16 -15.02 -15.35
N ARG A 42 14.89 -15.03 -16.67
CA ARG A 42 15.46 -16.03 -17.58
C ARG A 42 16.95 -15.73 -17.67
N GLN A 43 17.80 -16.49 -16.96
CA GLN A 43 19.25 -16.33 -17.09
C GLN A 43 19.72 -16.86 -18.45
N PRO A 44 20.30 -16.03 -19.33
CA PRO A 44 20.69 -16.45 -20.67
C PRO A 44 22.03 -17.23 -20.71
N ASP A 45 22.89 -17.13 -19.69
CA ASP A 45 24.29 -17.59 -19.73
C ASP A 45 24.73 -18.39 -18.49
N ALA A 46 23.84 -19.17 -17.88
CA ALA A 46 24.27 -20.21 -16.93
C ALA A 46 24.53 -21.51 -17.72
N PRO A 47 25.65 -22.23 -17.50
CA PRO A 47 25.98 -23.45 -18.24
C PRO A 47 24.93 -24.57 -18.12
N HIS A 48 23.96 -24.42 -17.21
CA HIS A 48 22.62 -24.98 -17.33
C HIS A 48 21.62 -23.90 -16.90
N ALA A 49 20.61 -23.60 -17.72
CA ALA A 49 19.49 -22.70 -17.38
C ALA A 49 18.55 -23.29 -16.28
N HIS A 50 19.06 -24.10 -15.34
CA HIS A 50 18.29 -25.21 -14.76
C HIS A 50 18.38 -25.47 -13.26
N ASP A 51 18.88 -24.54 -12.44
CA ASP A 51 18.74 -24.64 -10.98
C ASP A 51 18.30 -23.30 -10.39
N ILE A 52 17.04 -22.93 -10.61
CA ILE A 52 16.42 -21.93 -9.73
C ILE A 52 16.24 -22.62 -8.38
N ASP A 53 17.13 -22.27 -7.46
CA ASP A 53 17.15 -22.78 -6.10
C ASP A 53 15.85 -22.39 -5.39
N GLU A 54 15.33 -23.30 -4.57
CA GLU A 54 14.10 -23.10 -3.80
C GLU A 54 14.13 -21.80 -2.96
N PRO A 55 15.26 -21.40 -2.33
CA PRO A 55 15.37 -20.10 -1.66
C PRO A 55 15.11 -18.89 -2.56
N THR A 56 15.56 -18.92 -3.81
CA THR A 56 15.35 -17.81 -4.76
C THR A 56 13.88 -17.69 -5.17
N LEU A 57 13.18 -18.82 -5.38
CA LEU A 57 11.74 -18.84 -5.63
C LEU A 57 10.97 -18.26 -4.45
N HIS A 58 11.29 -18.69 -3.23
CA HIS A 58 10.63 -18.19 -2.02
C HIS A 58 10.91 -16.71 -1.78
N ARG A 59 12.14 -16.24 -2.01
CA ARG A 59 12.50 -14.82 -1.91
C ARG A 59 11.69 -13.98 -2.89
N HIS A 60 11.58 -14.42 -4.14
CA HIS A 60 10.85 -13.67 -5.17
C HIS A 60 9.33 -13.67 -4.91
N LEU A 61 8.77 -14.83 -4.53
CA LEU A 61 7.37 -14.92 -4.12
C LEU A 61 7.08 -14.01 -2.90
N HIS A 62 7.94 -14.04 -1.88
CA HIS A 62 7.76 -13.19 -0.70
C HIS A 62 7.85 -11.70 -1.04
N LYS A 63 8.72 -11.31 -1.97
CA LYS A 63 8.77 -9.93 -2.48
C LYS A 63 7.41 -9.50 -3.07
N ILE A 64 6.84 -10.30 -3.97
CA ILE A 64 5.53 -10.03 -4.59
C ILE A 64 4.41 -9.97 -3.54
N LEU A 65 4.41 -10.93 -2.60
CA LEU A 65 3.41 -10.98 -1.53
C LEU A 65 3.47 -9.76 -0.61
N THR A 66 4.68 -9.28 -0.27
CA THR A 66 4.88 -8.06 0.51
C THR A 66 4.41 -6.83 -0.26
N GLU A 67 4.78 -6.68 -1.54
CA GLU A 67 4.32 -5.56 -2.38
C GLU A 67 2.78 -5.51 -2.53
N LEU A 68 2.13 -6.68 -2.63
CA LEU A 68 0.67 -6.78 -2.62
C LEU A 68 0.07 -6.39 -1.26
N GLN A 69 0.68 -6.79 -0.15
CA GLN A 69 0.24 -6.38 1.19
C GLN A 69 0.40 -4.88 1.40
N ASP A 70 1.53 -4.29 1.00
CA ASP A 70 1.80 -2.85 1.12
C ASP A 70 0.79 -2.06 0.29
N SER A 71 0.55 -2.47 -0.96
CA SER A 71 -0.48 -1.87 -1.82
C SER A 71 -1.88 -1.95 -1.19
N ARG A 72 -2.20 -3.07 -0.52
CA ARG A 72 -3.47 -3.22 0.20
C ARG A 72 -3.53 -2.39 1.48
N ALA A 73 -2.43 -2.25 2.20
CA ALA A 73 -2.34 -1.38 3.38
C ALA A 73 -2.52 0.09 2.97
N ASP A 74 -1.93 0.50 1.85
CA ASP A 74 -2.14 1.81 1.25
C ASP A 74 -3.60 2.02 0.82
N LEU A 75 -4.27 1.01 0.26
CA LEU A 75 -5.70 1.07 -0.02
C LEU A 75 -6.54 1.11 1.26
N ALA A 76 -6.10 0.45 2.35
CA ALA A 76 -6.76 0.48 3.65
C ALA A 76 -6.65 1.84 4.33
N VAL A 77 -5.54 2.56 4.13
CA VAL A 77 -5.43 3.98 4.50
C VAL A 77 -6.05 4.83 3.38
N SER A 78 -7.35 5.09 3.51
CA SER A 78 -8.10 5.87 2.52
C SER A 78 -7.33 7.12 2.05
N PRO A 79 -7.38 7.48 0.75
CA PRO A 79 -6.72 8.68 0.23
C PRO A 79 -7.04 9.94 1.04
N ARG A 80 -8.28 10.03 1.54
CA ARG A 80 -8.74 11.04 2.50
C ARG A 80 -7.93 11.09 3.78
N LEU A 81 -7.70 9.95 4.43
CA LEU A 81 -6.89 9.88 5.65
C LEU A 81 -5.44 10.26 5.38
N ARG A 82 -4.87 9.85 4.24
CA ARG A 82 -3.53 10.28 3.82
C ARG A 82 -3.47 11.79 3.62
N GLY A 83 -4.45 12.39 2.96
CA GLY A 83 -4.49 13.83 2.76
C GLY A 83 -4.62 14.62 4.05
N LEU A 84 -5.43 14.13 4.99
CA LEU A 84 -5.55 14.72 6.32
C LEU A 84 -4.21 14.68 7.08
N LEU A 85 -3.49 13.55 7.00
CA LEU A 85 -2.18 13.37 7.65
C LEU A 85 -1.05 14.17 6.98
N ALA A 86 -1.21 14.59 5.73
CA ALA A 86 -0.26 15.46 5.03
C ALA A 86 -0.38 16.94 5.43
N LEU A 87 -1.54 17.39 5.90
CA LEU A 87 -1.75 18.78 6.34
C LEU A 87 -0.81 19.17 7.50
N PRO A 88 -0.29 20.40 7.56
CA PRO A 88 0.37 20.94 8.75
C PRO A 88 -0.46 20.75 10.03
N ARG A 89 0.21 20.53 11.17
CA ARG A 89 -0.46 20.15 12.43
C ARG A 89 -1.58 21.10 12.85
N ILE A 90 -1.37 22.42 12.75
CA ILE A 90 -2.38 23.44 13.09
C ILE A 90 -3.58 23.32 12.16
N GLN A 91 -3.35 23.33 10.84
CA GLN A 91 -4.37 23.24 9.80
C GLN A 91 -5.23 21.97 9.95
N ARG A 92 -4.59 20.83 10.22
CA ARG A 92 -5.28 19.55 10.48
C ARG A 92 -6.20 19.63 11.69
N LYS A 93 -5.69 20.11 12.82
CA LYS A 93 -6.49 20.25 14.06
C LYS A 93 -7.68 21.18 13.83
N LEU A 94 -7.45 22.32 13.18
CA LEU A 94 -8.47 23.33 12.92
C LEU A 94 -9.57 22.77 11.99
N LEU A 95 -9.18 22.05 10.95
CA LEU A 95 -10.11 21.38 10.04
C LEU A 95 -10.96 20.32 10.76
N LEU A 96 -10.37 19.54 11.68
CA LEU A 96 -11.08 18.51 12.45
C LEU A 96 -12.07 19.12 13.44
N LEU A 97 -11.66 20.12 14.21
CA LEU A 97 -12.52 20.82 15.17
C LEU A 97 -13.74 21.44 14.50
N VAL A 98 -13.57 22.03 13.31
CA VAL A 98 -14.69 22.65 12.59
C VAL A 98 -15.54 21.61 11.83
N SER A 99 -14.91 20.64 11.16
CA SER A 99 -15.62 19.73 10.25
C SER A 99 -16.19 18.50 10.93
N LEU A 100 -15.47 17.91 11.89
CA LEU A 100 -15.91 16.72 12.63
C LEU A 100 -16.58 17.08 13.95
N ASP A 101 -16.00 17.99 14.72
CA ASP A 101 -16.55 18.38 16.03
C ASP A 101 -17.63 19.48 15.91
N HIS A 102 -17.89 19.97 14.69
CA HIS A 102 -18.90 20.98 14.37
C HIS A 102 -18.78 22.27 15.19
N LEU A 103 -17.57 22.62 15.63
CA LEU A 103 -17.30 23.85 16.36
C LEU A 103 -17.27 25.06 15.42
N ALA A 104 -17.67 26.22 15.96
CA ALA A 104 -17.46 27.48 15.27
C ALA A 104 -15.95 27.76 15.11
N VAL A 105 -15.59 28.53 14.07
CA VAL A 105 -14.18 28.83 13.79
C VAL A 105 -13.56 29.62 14.94
N GLU A 106 -14.36 30.48 15.58
CA GLU A 106 -14.04 31.25 16.76
C GLU A 106 -13.66 30.35 17.95
N ASP A 107 -14.47 29.33 18.22
CA ASP A 107 -14.22 28.38 19.31
C ASP A 107 -12.98 27.52 19.02
N ALA A 108 -12.82 27.06 17.77
CA ALA A 108 -11.64 26.32 17.34
C ALA A 108 -10.36 27.17 17.43
N ALA A 109 -10.45 28.48 17.13
CA ALA A 109 -9.35 29.42 17.30
C ALA A 109 -8.95 29.57 18.78
N ALA A 110 -9.94 29.74 19.66
CA ALA A 110 -9.72 29.81 21.09
C ALA A 110 -9.09 28.53 21.66
N ILE A 111 -9.52 27.34 21.22
CA ILE A 111 -8.94 26.04 21.63
C ILE A 111 -7.48 25.90 21.21
N LEU A 112 -7.10 26.50 20.08
CA LEU A 112 -5.76 26.37 19.50
C LEU A 112 -4.84 27.55 19.83
N ASP A 113 -5.26 28.46 20.70
CA ASP A 113 -4.55 29.69 21.05
C ASP A 113 -4.19 30.55 19.82
N LEU A 114 -5.14 30.67 18.89
CA LEU A 114 -5.01 31.47 17.67
C LEU A 114 -5.98 32.65 17.69
N ASP A 115 -5.58 33.75 17.04
CA ASP A 115 -6.54 34.79 16.68
C ASP A 115 -7.46 34.31 15.53
N LEU A 116 -8.65 34.89 15.45
CA LEU A 116 -9.66 34.50 14.47
C LEU A 116 -9.17 34.66 13.02
N SER A 117 -8.40 35.70 12.71
CA SER A 117 -7.90 35.94 11.35
C SER A 117 -6.91 34.85 10.93
N THR A 118 -5.98 34.48 11.81
CA THR A 118 -5.03 33.38 11.59
C THR A 118 -5.74 32.04 11.48
N ALA A 119 -6.74 31.79 12.31
CA ALA A 119 -7.54 30.57 12.24
C ALA A 119 -8.28 30.43 10.89
N VAL A 120 -8.92 31.51 10.41
CA VAL A 120 -9.58 31.54 9.10
C VAL A 120 -8.59 31.30 7.96
N HIS A 121 -7.40 31.91 8.01
CA HIS A 121 -6.36 31.71 7.01
C HIS A 121 -5.84 30.26 6.99
N HIS A 122 -5.62 29.66 8.16
CA HIS A 122 -5.23 28.26 8.25
C HIS A 122 -6.35 27.30 7.82
N LEU A 123 -7.61 27.60 8.14
CA LEU A 123 -8.75 26.78 7.72
C LEU A 123 -8.93 26.79 6.21
N SER A 124 -8.81 27.96 5.56
CA SER A 124 -8.93 28.08 4.12
C SER A 124 -7.80 27.34 3.40
N ALA A 125 -6.56 27.48 3.89
CA ALA A 125 -5.41 26.71 3.39
C ALA A 125 -5.61 25.19 3.56
N ALA A 126 -6.14 24.76 4.71
CA ALA A 126 -6.43 23.35 4.98
C ALA A 126 -7.47 22.78 3.99
N ARG A 127 -8.56 23.52 3.75
CA ARG A 127 -9.64 23.11 2.83
C ARG A 127 -9.14 23.02 1.39
N ALA A 128 -8.43 24.04 0.91
CA ALA A 128 -7.87 24.04 -0.44
C ALA A 128 -6.88 22.88 -0.67
N ALA A 129 -6.01 22.61 0.31
CA ALA A 129 -5.08 21.48 0.23
C ALA A 129 -5.80 20.13 0.27
N PHE A 130 -6.89 20.01 1.04
CA PHE A 130 -7.66 18.77 1.12
C PHE A 130 -8.50 18.52 -0.14
N GLU A 131 -9.12 19.55 -0.73
CA GLU A 131 -9.84 19.47 -2.01
C GLU A 131 -8.91 19.09 -3.16
N ALA A 132 -7.71 19.67 -3.21
CA ALA A 132 -6.71 19.35 -4.24
C ALA A 132 -6.22 17.88 -4.21
N LEU A 133 -6.45 17.16 -3.12
CA LEU A 133 -6.11 15.74 -2.97
C LEU A 133 -7.27 14.80 -3.33
N GLU A 134 -8.50 15.33 -3.43
CA GLU A 134 -9.67 14.59 -3.90
C GLU A 134 -9.91 14.73 -5.41
N ALA A 135 -9.21 15.65 -6.09
CA ALA A 135 -9.28 15.91 -7.53
C ALA A 135 -8.28 15.04 -8.32
#